data_AF-A0A819BDN5-F1
#
_entry.id   AF-A0A819BDN5-F1
#
_cell.length_a   1.000
_cell.length_b   1.000
_cell.length_c   1.000
_cell.angle_alpha   90.00
_cell.angle_beta   90.00
_cell.angle_gamma   90.00
#
_symmetry.space_group_name_H-M   'P 1'
#
loop_
_entity.id
_entity.type
_entity.pdbx_description
1 polymer ?
#
loop_
_entity_poly.entity_id
_entity_poly.type
_entity_poly.pdbx_seq_one_letter_code
_entity_poly.pdbx_strand_id
1 'polypeptide(L)'
;MLVSACYCLNGSELYDNPRTPEELKKNNLAKFRAFMAAAVANTIGDGSNTYLLLGPIGTGAFGNDVEDIAECFRDVLEMPMMNSTRPIRYAFSNIWFVSIDDWKNDIFHKILPKSESDNAEEL
;
A
#
# COMPACT_ATOMS: atom_id res chain seq x y z
N MET A 1 17.25 4.90 0.41
CA MET A 1 16.35 6.06 0.20
C MET A 1 14.99 5.71 0.78
N LEU A 2 14.46 6.55 1.66
CA LEU A 2 13.12 6.36 2.22
C LEU A 2 12.13 7.07 1.28
N VAL A 3 11.21 6.32 0.68
CA VAL A 3 10.08 6.92 -0.04
C VAL A 3 8.88 6.87 0.89
N SER A 4 8.54 8.02 1.45
CA SER A 4 7.30 8.23 2.20
C SER A 4 6.42 9.13 1.37
N ALA A 5 5.31 8.62 0.86
CA ALA A 5 4.28 9.43 0.25
C ALA A 5 3.05 9.44 1.16
N CYS A 6 2.92 10.51 1.94
CA CYS A 6 1.70 10.81 2.69
C CYS A 6 0.74 11.56 1.77
N TYR A 7 -0.34 10.92 1.32
CA TYR A 7 -1.41 11.60 0.61
C TYR A 7 -2.65 11.74 1.47
N CYS A 8 -3.20 12.96 1.44
CA CYS A 8 -4.50 13.26 2.02
C CYS A 8 -5.56 12.61 1.12
N LEU A 9 -6.29 11.61 1.63
CA LEU A 9 -7.40 10.98 0.89
C LEU A 9 -8.59 11.94 0.67
N ASN A 10 -8.51 13.18 1.16
CA ASN A 10 -9.44 14.30 0.97
C ASN A 10 -9.54 14.83 -0.47
N GLY A 11 -9.27 14.01 -1.49
CA GLY A 11 -9.59 14.34 -2.86
C GLY A 11 -11.09 14.25 -3.11
N SER A 12 -11.90 15.08 -2.44
CA SER A 12 -13.34 15.26 -2.74
C SER A 12 -13.58 15.77 -4.16
N GLU A 13 -12.52 16.21 -4.86
CA GLU A 13 -12.57 16.73 -6.23
C GLU A 13 -12.04 15.75 -7.29
N LEU A 14 -11.43 14.62 -6.91
CA LEU A 14 -10.80 13.69 -7.86
C LEU A 14 -11.64 12.44 -8.17
N TYR A 15 -12.60 12.10 -7.32
CA TYR A 15 -13.44 10.92 -7.47
C TYR A 15 -14.84 11.24 -6.94
N ASP A 16 -15.88 10.76 -7.65
CA ASP A 16 -17.27 10.91 -7.21
C ASP A 16 -17.45 10.37 -5.78
N ASN A 17 -18.30 11.02 -4.99
CA ASN A 17 -18.70 10.53 -3.67
C ASN A 17 -19.28 9.12 -3.82
N PRO A 18 -18.61 8.07 -3.30
CA PRO A 18 -19.07 6.70 -3.48
C PRO A 18 -20.41 6.53 -2.79
N ARG A 19 -21.37 5.92 -3.48
CA ARG A 19 -22.72 5.63 -2.99
C ARG A 19 -22.85 4.19 -2.50
N THR A 20 -21.89 3.33 -2.86
CA THR A 20 -21.84 1.92 -2.41
C THR A 20 -20.43 1.52 -1.91
N PRO A 21 -20.32 0.45 -1.10
CA PRO A 21 -19.03 -0.11 -0.69
C PRO A 21 -18.14 -0.52 -1.87
N GLU A 22 -18.71 -1.05 -2.96
CA GLU A 22 -17.98 -1.45 -4.15
C GLU A 22 -17.37 -0.25 -4.89
N GLU A 23 -18.10 0.87 -4.95
CA GLU A 23 -17.60 2.13 -5.52
C GLU A 23 -16.46 2.70 -4.67
N LEU A 24 -16.59 2.62 -3.34
CA LEU A 24 -15.52 3.01 -2.42
C LEU A 24 -14.26 2.16 -2.62
N LYS A 25 -14.40 0.82 -2.71
CA LYS A 25 -13.29 -0.10 -2.98
C LYS A 25 -12.62 0.19 -4.31
N LYS A 26 -13.41 0.42 -5.38
CA LYS A 26 -12.90 0.80 -6.70
C LYS A 26 -12.13 2.12 -6.66
N ASN A 27 -12.65 3.12 -5.96
CA ASN A 27 -12.00 4.42 -5.81
C ASN A 27 -10.69 4.29 -5.01
N ASN A 28 -10.68 3.53 -3.92
CA ASN A 28 -9.48 3.26 -3.13
C ASN A 28 -8.41 2.55 -3.96
N LEU A 29 -8.80 1.53 -4.75
CA LEU A 29 -7.88 0.83 -5.65
C LEU A 29 -7.26 1.77 -6.69
N ALA A 30 -8.07 2.64 -7.31
CA ALA A 30 -7.58 3.63 -8.29
C ALA A 30 -6.58 4.61 -7.65
N LYS A 31 -6.88 5.10 -6.44
CA LYS A 31 -5.99 5.99 -5.67
C LYS A 31 -4.68 5.29 -5.32
N PHE A 32 -4.75 4.06 -4.80
CA PHE A 32 -3.55 3.30 -4.42
C PHE A 32 -2.70 2.91 -5.61
N ARG A 33 -3.29 2.63 -6.78
CA ARG A 33 -2.54 2.44 -8.04
C ARG A 33 -1.74 3.68 -8.43
N ALA A 34 -2.37 4.85 -8.41
CA ALA A 34 -1.68 6.11 -8.74
C ALA A 34 -0.55 6.39 -7.75
N PHE A 35 -0.81 6.18 -6.46
CA PHE A 35 0.19 6.27 -5.39
C PHE A 35 1.37 5.33 -5.60
N MET A 36 1.13 4.04 -5.87
CA MET A 36 2.19 3.08 -6.09
C MET A 36 2.98 3.35 -7.36
N ALA A 37 2.33 3.77 -8.44
CA ALA A 37 3.02 4.18 -9.66
C ALA A 37 4.00 5.34 -9.39
N ALA A 38 3.59 6.33 -8.60
CA ALA A 38 4.47 7.42 -8.18
C ALA A 38 5.61 6.93 -7.26
N ALA A 39 5.33 6.03 -6.31
CA ALA A 39 6.35 5.47 -5.43
C ALA A 39 7.41 4.69 -6.23
N VAL A 40 6.98 3.84 -7.18
CA VAL A 40 7.86 3.09 -8.08
C VAL A 40 8.67 4.03 -8.98
N ALA A 41 8.07 5.09 -9.52
CA ALA A 41 8.80 6.05 -10.35
C ALA A 41 9.92 6.79 -9.59
N ASN A 42 9.83 6.86 -8.26
CA ASN A 42 10.86 7.44 -7.39
C ASN A 42 11.89 6.42 -6.88
N THR A 43 11.77 5.14 -7.25
CA THR A 43 12.85 4.18 -6.96
C THR A 43 14.00 4.42 -7.93
N ILE A 44 15.24 4.39 -7.42
CA ILE A 44 16.43 4.49 -8.26
C ILE A 44 16.92 3.07 -8.55
N GLY A 45 17.23 2.78 -9.82
CA GLY A 45 17.78 1.48 -10.23
C GLY A 45 16.76 0.35 -10.15
N ASP A 46 17.16 -0.77 -9.55
CA ASP A 46 16.33 -1.97 -9.40
C ASP A 46 15.45 -1.96 -8.12
N GLY A 47 15.47 -0.85 -7.36
CA GLY A 47 14.69 -0.73 -6.12
C GLY A 47 15.35 -1.33 -4.87
N SER A 48 16.53 -1.95 -5.00
CA SER A 48 17.28 -2.58 -3.91
C SER A 48 17.62 -1.66 -2.73
N ASN A 49 17.59 -0.34 -2.95
CA ASN A 49 17.88 0.67 -1.93
C ASN A 49 16.65 1.48 -1.51
N THR A 50 15.44 1.07 -1.89
CA THR A 50 14.21 1.82 -1.59
C THR A 50 13.31 1.05 -0.63
N TYR A 51 12.94 1.73 0.45
CA TYR A 51 12.00 1.24 1.46
C TYR A 51 10.66 1.93 1.27
N LEU A 52 9.57 1.16 1.33
CA LEU A 52 8.21 1.67 1.27
C LEU A 52 7.57 1.59 2.65
N LEU A 53 7.16 2.74 3.20
CA LEU A 53 6.42 2.80 4.45
C LEU A 53 4.97 3.15 4.14
N LEU A 54 4.06 2.30 4.58
CA LEU A 54 2.61 2.42 4.40
C LEU A 54 1.94 2.50 5.76
N GLY A 55 0.81 3.19 5.83
CA GLY A 55 -0.05 3.21 7.02
C GLY A 55 -1.45 2.71 6.68
N PRO A 56 -2.30 2.47 7.68
CA PRO A 56 -3.70 2.11 7.47
C PRO A 56 -4.52 3.35 7.07
N ILE A 57 -4.23 3.90 5.88
CA ILE A 57 -4.76 5.19 5.42
C ILE A 57 -6.28 5.13 5.34
N GLY A 58 -6.96 6.11 5.94
CA GLY A 58 -8.42 6.22 5.88
C GLY A 58 -9.18 5.39 6.93
N THR A 59 -8.49 4.64 7.79
CA THR A 59 -9.16 3.76 8.79
C THR A 59 -9.47 4.45 10.12
N GLY A 60 -9.02 5.69 10.30
CA GLY A 60 -9.33 6.54 11.46
C GLY A 60 -10.51 7.46 11.17
N ALA A 61 -10.23 8.74 10.93
CA ALA A 61 -11.24 9.78 10.73
C ALA A 61 -12.22 9.52 9.56
N PHE A 62 -11.82 8.73 8.57
CA PHE A 62 -12.66 8.41 7.41
C PHE A 62 -13.48 7.13 7.58
N GLY A 63 -13.23 6.35 8.63
CA GLY A 63 -14.01 5.16 8.96
C GLY A 63 -13.97 4.05 7.92
N ASN A 64 -12.96 3.99 7.05
CA ASN A 64 -12.78 2.84 6.16
C ASN A 64 -12.46 1.59 6.99
N ASP A 65 -13.00 0.46 6.57
CA ASP A 65 -12.67 -0.85 7.12
C ASP A 65 -11.18 -1.18 6.90
N VAL A 66 -10.50 -1.67 7.95
CA VAL A 66 -9.04 -1.87 7.92
C VAL A 66 -8.67 -3.01 6.99
N GLU A 67 -9.44 -4.09 7.04
CA GLU A 67 -9.29 -5.28 6.23
C GLU A 67 -9.49 -4.95 4.75
N ASP A 68 -10.51 -4.17 4.39
CA ASP A 68 -10.74 -3.72 3.02
C ASP A 68 -9.58 -2.87 2.48
N ILE A 69 -9.04 -1.94 3.29
CA ILE A 69 -7.89 -1.13 2.89
C ILE A 69 -6.64 -2.01 2.73
N ALA A 70 -6.43 -2.95 3.65
CA ALA A 70 -5.34 -3.91 3.58
C ALA A 70 -5.44 -4.73 2.28
N GLU A 71 -6.60 -5.30 1.97
CA GLU A 71 -6.82 -6.01 0.71
C GLU A 71 -6.53 -5.15 -0.52
N CYS A 72 -6.97 -3.89 -0.53
CA CYS A 72 -6.68 -2.98 -1.64
C CYS A 72 -5.17 -2.77 -1.81
N PHE A 73 -4.41 -2.65 -0.71
CA PHE A 73 -2.94 -2.56 -0.79
C PHE A 73 -2.32 -3.84 -1.33
N ARG A 74 -2.75 -5.01 -0.83
CA ARG A 74 -2.30 -6.32 -1.35
C ARG A 74 -2.52 -6.39 -2.85
N ASP A 75 -3.73 -6.10 -3.30
CA ASP A 75 -4.10 -6.18 -4.72
C ASP A 75 -3.19 -5.31 -5.58
N VAL A 76 -2.87 -4.08 -5.14
CA VAL A 76 -1.96 -3.20 -5.89
C VAL A 76 -0.51 -3.69 -5.85
N LEU A 77 -0.02 -4.17 -4.70
CA LEU A 77 1.34 -4.70 -4.58
C LEU A 77 1.57 -5.95 -5.43
N GLU A 78 0.52 -6.72 -5.69
CA GLU A 78 0.51 -7.89 -6.57
C GLU A 78 0.35 -7.56 -8.06
N MET A 79 0.00 -6.31 -8.43
CA MET A 79 -0.14 -5.92 -9.83
C MET A 79 1.20 -5.91 -10.57
N PRO A 80 1.21 -6.21 -11.88
CA PRO A 80 2.43 -6.11 -12.69
C PRO A 80 2.91 -4.66 -12.77
N MET A 81 4.22 -4.47 -12.68
CA MET A 81 4.86 -3.18 -12.94
C MET A 81 4.77 -2.84 -14.43
N MET A 82 4.66 -1.55 -14.81
CA MET A 82 4.39 -1.12 -16.20
C MET A 82 5.30 -1.76 -17.28
N ASN A 83 6.53 -2.13 -16.93
CA ASN A 83 7.52 -2.73 -17.83
C ASN A 83 8.06 -4.09 -17.33
N SER A 84 7.35 -4.79 -16.44
CA SER A 84 7.80 -6.08 -15.91
C SER A 84 6.63 -7.01 -15.61
N THR A 85 6.85 -8.32 -15.79
CA THR A 85 5.92 -9.34 -15.32
C THR A 85 6.00 -9.56 -13.81
N ARG A 86 6.99 -8.95 -13.13
CA ARG A 86 7.09 -9.00 -11.67
C ARG A 86 6.08 -8.04 -11.03
N PRO A 87 5.47 -8.46 -9.91
CA PRO A 87 4.64 -7.61 -9.08
C PRO A 87 5.34 -6.32 -8.62
N ILE A 88 4.56 -5.25 -8.42
CA ILE A 88 5.00 -3.93 -7.94
C ILE A 88 5.81 -4.03 -6.65
N ARG A 89 5.47 -4.96 -5.74
CA ARG A 89 6.23 -5.12 -4.48
C ARG A 89 7.73 -5.30 -4.68
N TYR A 90 8.17 -5.91 -5.78
CA TYR A 90 9.59 -6.14 -6.07
C TYR A 90 10.34 -4.88 -6.52
N ALA A 91 9.65 -3.75 -6.67
CA ALA A 91 10.30 -2.45 -6.88
C ALA A 91 10.86 -1.87 -5.57
N PHE A 92 10.59 -2.50 -4.41
CA PHE A 92 11.04 -2.07 -3.09
C PHE A 92 11.82 -3.21 -2.44
N SER A 93 12.86 -2.85 -1.69
CA SER A 93 13.63 -3.84 -0.92
C SER A 93 12.85 -4.35 0.30
N ASN A 94 12.02 -3.50 0.89
CA ASN A 94 11.21 -3.81 2.06
C ASN A 94 9.95 -2.96 2.05
N ILE A 95 8.84 -3.53 2.53
CA ILE A 95 7.57 -2.84 2.71
C ILE A 95 7.16 -2.95 4.17
N TRP A 96 7.02 -1.81 4.84
CA TRP A 96 6.60 -1.75 6.24
C TRP A 96 5.22 -1.11 6.35
N PHE A 97 4.37 -1.73 7.15
CA PHE A 97 3.11 -1.14 7.59
C PHE A 97 3.27 -0.60 9.00
N VAL A 98 2.99 0.70 9.18
CA VAL A 98 3.20 1.40 10.44
C VAL A 98 1.92 2.09 10.88
N SER A 99 1.45 1.71 12.06
CA SER A 99 0.36 2.32 12.80
C SER A 99 0.71 2.42 14.27
N ILE A 100 0.10 3.38 14.96
CA ILE A 100 0.11 3.46 16.42
C ILE A 100 -0.79 2.39 17.07
N ASP A 101 -1.72 1.83 16.29
CA ASP A 101 -2.64 0.80 16.74
C ASP A 101 -2.11 -0.58 16.32
N ASP A 102 -1.60 -1.37 17.28
CA ASP A 102 -0.95 -2.66 17.00
C ASP A 102 -1.86 -3.63 16.23
N TRP A 103 -3.15 -3.66 16.56
CA TRP A 103 -4.11 -4.53 15.87
C TRP A 103 -4.26 -4.22 14.37
N LYS A 104 -4.01 -2.97 13.95
CA LYS A 104 -3.99 -2.61 12.52
C LYS A 104 -2.74 -3.16 11.87
N ASN A 105 -1.59 -3.04 12.54
CA ASN A 105 -0.33 -3.62 12.06
C ASN A 105 -0.50 -5.14 11.84
N ASP A 106 -1.13 -5.85 12.78
CA ASP A 106 -1.40 -7.29 12.67
C ASP A 106 -2.23 -7.67 11.43
N ILE A 107 -3.23 -6.87 11.07
CA ILE A 107 -4.04 -7.10 9.87
C ILE A 107 -3.18 -6.93 8.61
N PHE A 108 -2.39 -5.86 8.56
CA PHE A 108 -1.52 -5.56 7.43
C PHE A 108 -0.35 -6.55 7.29
N HIS A 109 0.14 -7.13 8.38
CA HIS A 109 1.14 -8.19 8.31
C HIS A 109 0.60 -9.48 7.71
N LYS A 110 -0.67 -9.81 7.93
CA LYS A 110 -1.30 -11.05 7.39
C LYS A 110 -1.47 -11.05 5.89
N ILE A 111 -1.54 -9.87 5.26
CA ILE A 111 -1.81 -9.75 3.82
C ILE A 111 -0.55 -9.76 2.96
N LEU A 112 0.62 -9.50 3.56
CA LEU A 112 1.89 -9.62 2.87
C LEU A 112 2.26 -11.12 2.78
N PRO A 113 2.85 -11.58 1.67
CA PRO A 113 3.34 -12.95 1.58
C PRO A 113 4.39 -13.21 2.66
N LYS A 114 4.29 -14.38 3.33
CA LYS A 114 5.15 -14.83 4.45
C LYS A 114 6.65 -14.80 4.19
N SER A 115 7.10 -14.64 2.95
CA SER A 115 8.53 -14.70 2.59
C SER A 115 9.41 -13.63 3.24
N GLU A 116 8.83 -12.70 3.99
CA GLU A 116 9.54 -11.59 4.64
C GLU A 116 9.27 -11.46 6.15
N SER A 117 8.29 -12.18 6.74
CA SER A 117 8.09 -12.17 8.20
C SER A 117 9.13 -13.00 8.95
N ASP A 118 9.75 -13.97 8.27
CA ASP A 118 10.56 -15.01 8.90
C ASP A 118 12.07 -14.74 8.78
N ASN A 119 12.49 -13.72 7.99
CA ASN A 119 13.91 -13.40 7.76
C ASN A 119 14.45 -12.29 8.68
N ALA A 120 13.62 -11.72 9.57
CA ALA A 120 14.05 -10.67 10.51
C ALA A 120 14.53 -11.21 11.86
N GLU A 121 14.38 -12.52 12.13
CA GLU A 121 14.83 -13.15 13.39
C GLU A 121 16.09 -14.04 13.24
N GLU A 122 16.69 -14.16 12.05
CA GLU A 122 17.89 -15.00 11.81
C GLU A 122 19.13 -14.23 11.28
N LEU A 123 19.33 -12.97 11.66
CA LEU A 123 20.60 -12.25 11.45
C LEU A 123 21.15 -11.57 12.70
#